data_AF-A0A3R9UT98-F1
#
_entry.id   AF-A0A3R9UT98-F1
#
_cell.length_a   1.000
_cell.length_b   1.000
_cell.length_c   1.000
_cell.angle_alpha   90.00
_cell.angle_beta   90.00
_cell.angle_gamma   90.00
#
_symmetry.space_group_name_H-M   'P 1'
#
loop_
_entity.id
_entity.type
_entity.pdbx_description
1 polymer ?
#
loop_
_entity_poly.entity_id
_entity_poly.type
_entity_poly.pdbx_seq_one_letter_code
_entity_poly.pdbx_strand_id
1 'polypeptide(L)'
;MQWYDWDLAVAHTRSRALLMREYLRRAAHWARAYGAAEQWPFYDVTELIAPGFRAADEVESALEDFLARSVGTPSTARTCRGAVRWAALRTEHSGALPDRDREQREDQDPYQDLDLPDLYEPLLLLYQRGGGYSVGEFIDLYGVMIPYGEFHSHLTAEPFLTLAPSTLDALDQGAVGRITYYAKISAGHPRSAPRGILRRRLVGRDGVVHDEAFTRNLRWEPTEYLRRYELGHDDVDHVVISEREAAAFIERVAGAAAAPPSS
;
A
#
# COMPACT_ATOMS: atom_id res chain seq x y z
N MET A 1 0.39 18.62 -6.73
CA MET A 1 -0.07 17.88 -5.55
C MET A 1 0.05 18.80 -4.35
N GLN A 2 -1.04 19.07 -3.62
CA GLN A 2 -0.94 19.82 -2.36
C GLN A 2 -0.63 18.83 -1.23
N TRP A 3 0.55 18.95 -0.63
CA TRP A 3 1.03 18.01 0.40
C TRP A 3 0.18 18.01 1.67
N TYR A 4 -0.60 19.07 1.88
CA TYR A 4 -1.45 19.32 3.05
C TYR A 4 -2.94 19.10 2.77
N ASP A 5 -3.30 18.31 1.76
CA ASP A 5 -4.68 17.88 1.56
C ASP A 5 -5.06 16.85 2.64
N TRP A 6 -5.41 17.38 3.81
CA TRP A 6 -5.73 16.59 5.00
C TRP A 6 -7.02 15.80 4.84
N ASP A 7 -8.01 16.35 4.13
CA ASP A 7 -9.26 15.65 3.88
C ASP A 7 -9.03 14.42 2.99
N LEU A 8 -8.17 14.54 1.97
CA LEU A 8 -7.75 13.42 1.14
C LEU A 8 -6.97 12.37 1.95
N ALA A 9 -6.02 12.80 2.78
CA ALA A 9 -5.23 11.89 3.63
C ALA A 9 -6.12 11.12 4.62
N VAL A 10 -7.10 11.80 5.23
CA VAL A 10 -8.09 11.20 6.13
C VAL A 10 -8.98 10.21 5.37
N ALA A 11 -9.45 10.58 4.18
CA ALA A 11 -10.28 9.70 3.35
C ALA A 11 -9.54 8.39 2.98
N HIS A 12 -8.22 8.45 2.81
CA HIS A 12 -7.38 7.30 2.43
C HIS A 12 -6.59 6.68 3.57
N THR A 13 -7.01 6.89 4.81
CA THR A 13 -6.27 6.46 6.01
C THR A 13 -5.90 4.97 6.00
N ARG A 14 -6.79 4.11 5.48
CA ARG A 14 -6.64 2.64 5.53
C ARG A 14 -5.61 2.16 4.51
N SER A 15 -5.79 2.56 3.25
CA SER A 15 -4.80 2.27 2.20
C SER A 15 -3.43 2.86 2.53
N ARG A 16 -3.34 4.09 3.06
CA ARG A 16 -2.07 4.72 3.47
C ARG A 16 -1.33 3.89 4.53
N ALA A 17 -2.04 3.36 5.51
CA ALA A 17 -1.45 2.47 6.53
C ALA A 17 -0.88 1.18 5.93
N LEU A 18 -1.59 0.58 4.99
CA LEU A 18 -1.15 -0.66 4.31
C LEU A 18 0.03 -0.39 3.37
N LEU A 19 0.00 0.71 2.64
CA LEU A 19 1.10 1.14 1.77
C LEU A 19 2.38 1.42 2.55
N MET A 20 2.29 2.06 3.73
CA MET A 20 3.45 2.25 4.60
C MET A 20 4.01 0.90 5.09
N ARG A 21 3.15 -0.03 5.51
CA ARG A 21 3.60 -1.38 5.93
C ARG A 21 4.27 -2.14 4.79
N GLU A 22 3.75 -2.04 3.57
CA GLU A 22 4.36 -2.65 2.40
C GLU A 22 5.70 -1.99 2.05
N TYR A 23 5.81 -0.67 2.16
CA TYR A 23 7.10 0.01 2.03
C TYR A 23 8.12 -0.51 3.05
N LEU A 24 7.76 -0.59 4.34
CA LEU A 24 8.66 -1.08 5.40
C LEU A 24 9.16 -2.50 5.12
N ARG A 25 8.29 -3.37 4.61
CA ARG A 25 8.61 -4.73 4.16
C ARG A 25 9.58 -4.72 2.98
N ARG A 26 9.26 -4.00 1.89
CA ARG A 26 10.14 -3.89 0.70
C ARG A 26 11.50 -3.30 1.07
N ALA A 27 11.52 -2.24 1.88
CA ALA A 27 12.73 -1.61 2.40
C ALA A 27 13.59 -2.56 3.22
N ALA A 28 12.99 -3.50 3.98
CA ALA A 28 13.75 -4.51 4.72
C ALA A 28 14.45 -5.50 3.77
N HIS A 29 13.76 -5.97 2.72
CA HIS A 29 14.36 -6.86 1.73
C HIS A 29 15.49 -6.20 0.95
N TRP A 30 15.31 -4.95 0.52
CA TRP A 30 16.36 -4.16 -0.14
C TRP A 30 17.56 -3.95 0.80
N ALA A 31 17.33 -3.53 2.05
CA ALA A 31 18.41 -3.34 3.01
C ALA A 31 19.16 -4.64 3.30
N ARG A 32 18.47 -5.79 3.37
CA ARG A 32 19.11 -7.10 3.51
C ARG A 32 19.97 -7.45 2.31
N ALA A 33 19.48 -7.24 1.09
CA ALA A 33 20.19 -7.57 -0.14
C ALA A 33 21.52 -6.80 -0.27
N TYR A 34 21.58 -5.58 0.25
CA TYR A 34 22.76 -4.71 0.20
C TYR A 34 23.51 -4.59 1.52
N GLY A 35 23.21 -5.41 2.53
CA GLY A 35 23.90 -5.39 3.83
C GLY A 35 23.72 -4.09 4.62
N ALA A 36 22.64 -3.35 4.38
CA ALA A 36 22.37 -2.01 4.90
C ALA A 36 21.26 -1.99 5.98
N ALA A 37 21.15 -3.05 6.80
CA ALA A 37 20.09 -3.18 7.80
C ALA A 37 20.03 -1.99 8.79
N GLU A 38 21.16 -1.36 9.11
CA GLU A 38 21.23 -0.19 10.00
C GLU A 38 20.65 1.09 9.40
N GLN A 39 20.46 1.15 8.07
CA GLN A 39 19.89 2.30 7.37
C GLN A 39 18.36 2.20 7.20
N TRP A 40 17.78 1.06 7.55
CA TRP A 40 16.34 0.82 7.48
C TRP A 40 15.59 1.74 8.47
N PRO A 41 14.37 2.23 8.15
CA PRO A 41 13.59 1.99 6.93
C PRO A 41 13.69 3.07 5.86
N PHE A 42 14.17 4.26 6.19
CA PHE A 42 14.08 5.44 5.31
C PHE A 42 15.45 5.79 4.74
N TYR A 43 15.79 5.20 3.61
CA TYR A 43 17.04 5.43 2.90
C TYR A 43 16.83 5.65 1.40
N ASP A 44 17.86 6.17 0.75
CA ASP A 44 17.92 6.30 -0.70
C ASP A 44 18.66 5.06 -1.24
N VAL A 45 17.96 4.21 -1.98
CA VAL A 45 18.53 2.96 -2.51
C VAL A 45 19.63 3.23 -3.53
N THR A 46 19.59 4.39 -4.19
CA THR A 46 20.62 4.75 -5.17
C THR A 46 21.98 4.97 -4.51
N GLU A 47 22.00 5.42 -3.24
CA GLU A 47 23.22 5.53 -2.44
C GLU A 47 23.88 4.17 -2.18
N LEU A 48 23.12 3.07 -2.21
CA LEU A 48 23.61 1.71 -1.99
C LEU A 48 24.10 1.05 -3.28
N ILE A 49 23.35 1.21 -4.36
CA ILE A 49 23.56 0.46 -5.60
C ILE A 49 24.43 1.21 -6.63
N ALA A 50 24.42 2.54 -6.56
CA ALA A 50 25.12 3.42 -7.48
C ALA A 50 25.57 4.70 -6.74
N PRO A 51 26.47 4.62 -5.75
CA PRO A 51 26.83 5.75 -4.87
C PRO A 51 27.42 6.96 -5.60
N GLY A 52 27.91 6.78 -6.84
CA GLY A 52 28.39 7.87 -7.69
C GLY A 52 27.34 8.48 -8.62
N PHE A 53 26.13 7.92 -8.66
CA PHE A 53 25.06 8.37 -9.53
C PHE A 53 24.53 9.73 -9.09
N ARG A 54 24.22 10.57 -10.08
CA ARG A 54 23.50 11.83 -9.90
C ARG A 54 22.51 11.97 -11.05
N ALA A 55 21.29 12.40 -10.74
CA ALA A 55 20.38 12.82 -11.80
C ALA A 55 20.87 14.13 -12.43
N ALA A 56 20.28 14.51 -13.56
CA ALA A 56 20.58 15.79 -14.22
C ALA A 56 20.42 16.97 -13.25
N ASP A 57 21.31 17.96 -13.33
CA ASP A 57 21.36 19.09 -12.40
C ASP A 57 20.03 19.85 -12.35
N GLU A 58 19.31 19.95 -13.48
CA GLU A 58 17.99 20.57 -13.54
C GLU A 58 16.95 19.80 -12.72
N VAL A 59 17.02 18.46 -12.72
CA VAL A 59 16.12 17.59 -11.96
C VAL A 59 16.41 17.68 -10.47
N GLU A 60 17.69 17.61 -10.07
CA GLU A 60 18.09 17.74 -8.66
C GLU A 60 17.69 19.12 -8.12
N SER A 61 17.95 20.19 -8.87
CA SER A 61 17.58 21.56 -8.47
C SER A 61 16.07 21.73 -8.30
N ALA A 62 15.28 21.27 -9.29
CA ALA A 62 13.82 21.33 -9.22
C ALA A 62 13.26 20.50 -8.05
N LEU A 63 13.89 19.35 -7.76
CA LEU A 63 13.51 18.51 -6.63
C LEU A 63 13.79 19.20 -5.30
N GLU A 64 14.98 19.76 -5.09
CA GLU A 64 15.32 20.47 -3.85
C GLU A 64 14.40 21.66 -3.60
N ASP A 65 14.09 22.44 -4.65
CA ASP A 65 13.13 23.54 -4.57
C ASP A 65 11.72 23.04 -4.18
N PHE A 66 11.29 21.91 -4.73
CA PHE A 66 10.01 21.30 -4.37
C PHE A 66 10.00 20.82 -2.92
N LEU A 67 11.05 20.12 -2.48
CA LEU A 67 11.16 19.57 -1.13
C LEU A 67 11.17 20.68 -0.09
N ALA A 68 11.94 21.75 -0.30
CA ALA A 68 12.03 22.89 0.61
C ALA A 68 10.69 23.61 0.82
N ARG A 69 9.82 23.62 -0.20
CA ARG A 69 8.52 24.33 -0.17
C ARG A 69 7.36 23.45 0.27
N SER A 70 7.44 22.14 0.02
CA SER A 70 6.26 21.27 0.03
C SER A 70 6.37 20.08 0.98
N VAL A 71 7.57 19.69 1.40
CA VAL A 71 7.77 18.47 2.18
C VAL A 71 8.21 18.81 3.60
N GLY A 72 7.34 18.51 4.57
CA GLY A 72 7.52 18.93 5.95
C GLY A 72 8.46 18.07 6.81
N THR A 73 8.89 16.89 6.36
CA THR A 73 9.69 15.98 7.20
C THR A 73 10.95 15.46 6.49
N PRO A 74 12.09 15.36 7.19
CA PRO A 74 13.35 14.90 6.59
C PRO A 74 13.29 13.48 6.00
N SER A 75 12.58 12.56 6.65
CA SER A 75 12.41 11.18 6.19
C SER A 75 11.63 11.13 4.87
N THR A 76 10.51 11.86 4.79
CA THR A 76 9.74 12.00 3.55
C THR A 76 10.62 12.56 2.45
N ALA A 77 11.33 13.67 2.72
CA ALA A 77 12.22 14.29 1.75
C ALA A 77 13.30 13.33 1.26
N ARG A 78 13.91 12.52 2.15
CA ARG A 78 14.88 11.49 1.78
C ARG A 78 14.30 10.44 0.85
N THR A 79 13.12 9.90 1.15
CA THR A 79 12.48 8.91 0.29
C THR A 79 12.00 9.50 -1.04
N CYS A 80 11.60 10.77 -1.09
CA CYS A 80 11.31 11.47 -2.35
C CYS A 80 12.56 11.62 -3.23
N ARG A 81 13.72 11.98 -2.63
CA ARG A 81 15.01 12.00 -3.33
C ARG A 81 15.34 10.65 -3.93
N GLY A 82 15.28 9.61 -3.11
CA GLY A 82 15.54 8.25 -3.57
C GLY A 82 14.60 7.80 -4.68
N ALA A 83 13.30 8.10 -4.60
CA ALA A 83 12.34 7.76 -5.65
C ALA A 83 12.65 8.45 -7.00
N VAL A 84 13.00 9.75 -6.97
CA VAL A 84 13.35 10.50 -8.19
C VAL A 84 14.67 10.00 -8.78
N ARG A 85 15.70 9.83 -7.95
CA ARG A 85 17.00 9.31 -8.40
C ARG A 85 16.88 7.88 -8.94
N TRP A 86 16.10 7.04 -8.29
CA TRP A 86 15.82 5.69 -8.75
C TRP A 86 15.15 5.68 -10.12
N ALA A 87 14.16 6.54 -10.34
CA ALA A 87 13.52 6.69 -11.64
C ALA A 87 14.50 7.18 -12.73
N ALA A 88 15.36 8.16 -12.40
CA ALA A 88 16.38 8.66 -13.31
C ALA A 88 17.42 7.58 -13.66
N LEU A 89 17.91 6.84 -12.65
CA LEU A 89 18.85 5.75 -12.81
C LEU A 89 18.29 4.67 -13.75
N ARG A 90 17.04 4.23 -13.55
CA ARG A 90 16.39 3.26 -14.45
C ARG A 90 16.27 3.80 -15.87
N THR A 91 15.95 5.08 -16.04
CA THR A 91 15.82 5.71 -17.36
C THR A 91 17.16 5.72 -18.10
N GLU A 92 18.28 6.03 -17.44
CA GLU A 92 19.61 5.98 -18.05
C GLU A 92 19.98 4.56 -18.48
N HIS A 93 19.69 3.57 -17.64
CA HIS A 93 19.95 2.16 -17.96
C HIS A 93 19.12 1.68 -19.17
N SER A 94 17.85 2.07 -19.26
CA SER A 94 17.00 1.78 -20.43
C SER A 94 17.38 2.60 -21.66
N GLY A 95 17.92 3.81 -21.46
CA GLY A 95 18.30 4.75 -22.51
C GLY A 95 19.64 4.44 -23.19
N ALA A 96 20.59 3.81 -22.49
CA ALA A 96 21.95 3.55 -22.96
C ALA A 96 22.09 2.40 -24.00
N LEU A 97 21.00 1.72 -24.36
CA LEU A 97 21.00 0.63 -25.34
C LEU A 97 20.68 1.16 -26.76
N PRO A 98 21.45 0.78 -27.80
CA PRO A 98 21.13 1.13 -29.18
C PRO A 98 19.80 0.50 -29.63
N ASP A 99 19.06 1.17 -30.51
CA ASP A 99 17.67 0.83 -30.90
C ASP A 99 17.45 -0.63 -31.34
N ARG A 100 18.48 -1.33 -31.83
CA ARG A 100 18.38 -2.76 -32.21
C ARG A 100 18.27 -3.72 -31.03
N ASP A 101 18.72 -3.32 -29.85
CA ASP A 101 18.70 -4.13 -28.64
C ASP A 101 17.50 -3.78 -27.73
N ARG A 102 16.82 -2.64 -27.97
CA ARG A 102 15.61 -2.21 -27.23
C ARG A 102 14.41 -3.13 -27.48
N GLU A 103 14.14 -3.48 -28.74
CA GLU A 103 13.02 -4.38 -29.11
C GLU A 103 13.23 -5.83 -28.63
N GLN A 104 14.47 -6.22 -28.28
CA GLN A 104 14.80 -7.57 -27.78
C GLN A 104 14.88 -7.64 -26.24
N ARG A 105 14.79 -6.51 -25.54
CA ARG A 105 14.96 -6.40 -24.08
C ARG A 105 13.94 -5.47 -23.42
N GLU A 106 12.73 -5.32 -23.96
CA GLU A 106 11.63 -4.68 -23.19
C GLU A 106 11.42 -5.36 -21.80
N ASP A 107 11.96 -6.57 -21.61
CA ASP A 107 11.90 -7.37 -20.38
C ASP A 107 13.20 -7.47 -19.55
N GLN A 108 14.26 -6.66 -19.77
CA GLN A 108 15.50 -6.77 -18.98
C GLN A 108 15.97 -5.45 -18.35
N ASP A 109 15.34 -5.10 -17.22
CA ASP A 109 15.88 -4.17 -16.23
C ASP A 109 17.14 -4.81 -15.59
N PRO A 110 18.33 -4.21 -15.63
CA PRO A 110 19.54 -4.78 -15.01
C PRO A 110 19.45 -4.96 -13.50
N TYR A 111 18.40 -4.43 -12.86
CA TYR A 111 18.07 -4.64 -11.45
C TYR A 111 16.95 -5.68 -11.22
N GLN A 112 16.37 -6.30 -12.26
CA GLN A 112 15.39 -7.40 -12.15
C GLN A 112 16.00 -8.67 -11.55
N ASP A 113 17.31 -8.91 -11.71
CA ASP A 113 17.99 -10.13 -11.24
C ASP A 113 17.94 -10.29 -9.71
N LEU A 114 17.57 -9.25 -8.97
CA LEU A 114 17.46 -9.30 -7.51
C LEU A 114 16.14 -9.91 -7.03
N ASP A 115 15.16 -10.17 -7.92
CA ASP A 115 13.79 -10.59 -7.56
C ASP A 115 13.22 -9.73 -6.41
N LEU A 116 13.57 -8.43 -6.43
CA LEU A 116 13.14 -7.45 -5.44
C LEU A 116 12.02 -6.59 -6.03
N PRO A 117 10.90 -6.40 -5.30
CA PRO A 117 9.83 -5.52 -5.74
C PRO A 117 10.29 -4.06 -5.73
N ASP A 118 9.66 -3.21 -6.56
CA ASP A 118 9.95 -1.76 -6.60
C ASP A 118 9.81 -1.16 -5.20
N LEU A 119 10.90 -0.59 -4.69
CA LEU A 119 10.98 -0.06 -3.33
C LEU A 119 10.01 1.10 -3.11
N TYR A 120 9.91 2.01 -4.08
CA TYR A 120 9.26 3.31 -3.90
C TYR A 120 7.79 3.30 -4.33
N GLU A 121 7.35 2.32 -5.12
CA GLU A 121 5.98 2.20 -5.58
C GLU A 121 4.92 2.35 -4.45
N PRO A 122 5.04 1.69 -3.27
CA PRO A 122 4.06 1.89 -2.20
C PRO A 122 4.08 3.32 -1.64
N LEU A 123 5.23 3.98 -1.57
CA LEU A 123 5.33 5.37 -1.10
C LEU A 123 4.76 6.35 -2.11
N LEU A 124 5.00 6.15 -3.40
CA LEU A 124 4.43 6.98 -4.46
C LEU A 124 2.89 6.94 -4.41
N LEU A 125 2.32 5.75 -4.25
CA LEU A 125 0.87 5.58 -4.05
C LEU A 125 0.39 6.21 -2.74
N LEU A 126 1.15 6.11 -1.65
CA LEU A 126 0.82 6.73 -0.38
C LEU A 126 0.74 8.25 -0.52
N TYR A 127 1.69 8.86 -1.24
CA TYR A 127 1.72 10.28 -1.53
C TYR A 127 0.56 10.70 -2.44
N GLN A 128 0.27 9.96 -3.51
CA GLN A 128 -0.88 10.24 -4.38
C GLN A 128 -2.22 10.23 -3.63
N ARG A 129 -2.29 9.52 -2.51
CA ARG A 129 -3.46 9.44 -1.63
C ARG A 129 -3.49 10.54 -0.56
N GLY A 130 -2.66 11.56 -0.71
CA GLY A 130 -2.63 12.79 0.09
C GLY A 130 -1.81 12.66 1.36
N GLY A 131 -1.04 13.68 1.71
CA GLY A 131 -0.24 13.74 2.95
C GLY A 131 1.08 12.96 2.91
N GLY A 132 2.01 13.36 3.79
CA GLY A 132 3.27 12.65 4.05
C GLY A 132 3.20 11.77 5.30
N TYR A 133 4.33 11.65 6.00
CA TYR A 133 4.39 11.04 7.33
C TYR A 133 5.44 11.75 8.19
N SER A 134 5.31 11.59 9.51
CA SER A 134 6.35 11.98 10.45
C SER A 134 6.88 10.76 11.21
N VAL A 135 8.10 10.89 11.72
CA VAL A 135 8.90 9.80 12.28
C VAL A 135 9.29 10.23 13.69
N GLY A 136 8.70 9.58 14.69
CA GLY A 136 8.97 9.76 16.12
C GLY A 136 9.11 8.40 16.81
N GLU A 137 8.42 8.19 17.93
CA GLU A 137 8.27 6.84 18.52
C GLU A 137 7.48 5.89 17.60
N PHE A 138 6.59 6.44 16.78
CA PHE A 138 5.85 5.75 15.74
C PHE A 138 6.02 6.50 14.41
N ILE A 139 5.67 5.83 13.31
CA ILE A 139 5.44 6.47 12.03
C ILE A 139 4.01 7.00 12.04
N ASP A 140 3.86 8.31 12.10
CA ASP A 140 2.55 8.98 12.12
C ASP A 140 2.14 9.38 10.70
N LEU A 141 1.03 8.84 10.24
CA LEU A 141 0.39 9.16 8.96
C LEU A 141 -0.66 10.29 9.09
N TYR A 142 -0.58 11.06 10.18
CA TYR A 142 -1.47 12.15 10.58
C TYR A 142 -2.88 11.70 10.95
N GLY A 143 -2.95 10.71 11.85
CA GLY A 143 -4.21 10.12 12.31
C GLY A 143 -4.17 8.60 12.46
N VAL A 144 -3.11 7.96 11.93
CA VAL A 144 -2.79 6.55 12.17
C VAL A 144 -1.32 6.43 12.54
N MET A 145 -1.08 5.82 13.69
CA MET A 145 0.24 5.50 14.21
C MET A 145 0.63 4.08 13.80
N ILE A 146 1.74 3.95 13.08
CA ILE A 146 2.32 2.67 12.69
C ILE A 146 3.58 2.43 13.53
N PRO A 147 3.63 1.33 14.31
CA PRO A 147 4.88 0.97 15.00
C PRO A 147 5.94 0.60 13.96
N TYR A 148 7.20 0.98 14.21
CA TYR A 148 8.31 0.54 13.37
C TYR A 148 8.38 -0.98 13.31
N GLY A 149 8.21 -1.65 14.44
CA GLY A 149 8.50 -3.07 14.55
C GLY A 149 9.99 -3.36 14.43
N GLU A 150 10.34 -4.64 14.34
CA GLU A 150 11.72 -5.09 14.20
C GLU A 150 12.05 -5.35 12.73
N PHE A 151 13.28 -5.07 12.34
CA PHE A 151 13.79 -5.33 10.98
C PHE A 151 13.48 -6.75 10.50
N HIS A 152 13.73 -7.76 11.35
CA HIS A 152 13.51 -9.16 10.99
C HIS A 152 12.03 -9.50 10.79
N SER A 153 11.13 -8.92 11.59
CA SER A 153 9.68 -9.09 11.45
C SER A 153 9.18 -8.65 10.08
N HIS A 154 9.78 -7.62 9.50
CA HIS A 154 9.47 -7.15 8.13
C HIS A 154 10.02 -8.04 7.03
N LEU A 155 11.09 -8.81 7.27
CA LEU A 155 11.58 -9.80 6.31
C LEU A 155 10.66 -11.02 6.20
N THR A 156 9.94 -11.33 7.28
CA THR A 156 9.00 -12.46 7.36
C THR A 156 7.55 -12.03 7.15
N ALA A 157 7.28 -10.72 7.09
CA ALA A 157 5.95 -10.21 6.86
C ALA A 157 5.47 -10.61 5.46
N GLU A 158 4.24 -11.08 5.36
CA GLU A 158 3.68 -11.43 4.08
C GLU A 158 3.52 -10.16 3.19
N PRO A 159 3.77 -10.24 1.86
CA PRO A 159 3.61 -9.12 0.94
C PRO A 159 2.20 -8.56 0.92
N PHE A 160 2.01 -7.24 1.03
CA PHE A 160 0.69 -6.66 0.77
C PHE A 160 0.32 -6.95 -0.68
N LEU A 161 -0.78 -7.71 -0.85
CA LEU A 161 -1.02 -8.50 -2.06
C LEU A 161 -1.11 -7.65 -3.32
N THR A 162 -1.65 -6.43 -3.21
CA THR A 162 -1.84 -5.58 -4.38
C THR A 162 -1.72 -4.11 -4.10
N LEU A 163 -1.20 -3.42 -5.10
CA LEU A 163 -1.16 -1.98 -5.19
C LEU A 163 -2.21 -1.44 -6.17
N ALA A 164 -3.14 -2.30 -6.62
CA ALA A 164 -4.20 -1.92 -7.54
C ALA A 164 -5.09 -0.80 -6.95
N PRO A 165 -5.30 0.31 -7.68
CA PRO A 165 -6.11 1.43 -7.22
C PRO A 165 -7.51 1.02 -6.77
N SER A 166 -8.18 0.13 -7.51
CA SER A 166 -9.54 -0.35 -7.19
C SER A 166 -9.64 -1.02 -5.81
N THR A 167 -8.63 -1.80 -5.43
CA THR A 167 -8.58 -2.45 -4.11
C THR A 167 -8.36 -1.43 -3.00
N LEU A 168 -7.42 -0.51 -3.20
CA LEU A 168 -7.13 0.55 -2.23
C LEU A 168 -8.36 1.46 -2.04
N ASP A 169 -9.03 1.84 -3.13
CA ASP A 169 -10.22 2.69 -3.11
C ASP A 169 -11.39 1.99 -2.42
N ALA A 170 -11.56 0.68 -2.64
CA ALA A 170 -12.57 -0.12 -1.97
C ALA A 170 -12.31 -0.24 -0.46
N LEU A 171 -11.05 -0.29 -0.01
CA LEU A 171 -10.73 -0.28 1.42
C LEU A 171 -11.10 1.04 2.09
N ASP A 172 -10.90 2.15 1.38
CA ASP A 172 -11.14 3.51 1.88
C ASP A 172 -12.61 3.95 1.75
N GLN A 173 -13.36 3.38 0.81
CA GLN A 173 -14.74 3.78 0.50
C GLN A 173 -15.62 3.81 1.76
N GLY A 174 -16.00 5.01 2.21
CA GLY A 174 -16.86 5.20 3.38
C GLY A 174 -16.27 4.68 4.70
N ALA A 175 -14.96 4.45 4.77
CA ALA A 175 -14.26 3.82 5.88
C ALA A 175 -14.08 4.72 7.12
N VAL A 176 -15.15 5.38 7.54
CA VAL A 176 -15.17 6.27 8.71
C VAL A 176 -15.34 5.45 9.98
N GLY A 177 -14.59 5.82 11.02
CA GLY A 177 -14.68 5.25 12.36
C GLY A 177 -13.85 3.98 12.57
N ARG A 178 -14.15 3.26 13.66
CA ARG A 178 -13.51 1.97 13.97
C ARG A 178 -14.16 0.88 13.14
N ILE A 179 -13.37 0.09 12.41
CA ILE A 179 -13.87 -0.95 11.50
C ILE A 179 -13.43 -2.32 12.01
N THR A 180 -14.34 -3.29 12.00
CA THR A 180 -14.04 -4.72 12.16
C THR A 180 -14.49 -5.45 10.90
N TYR A 181 -13.60 -6.26 10.32
CA TYR A 181 -13.89 -7.04 9.12
C TYR A 181 -14.26 -8.48 9.49
N TYR A 182 -15.15 -9.07 8.70
CA TYR A 182 -15.58 -10.46 8.87
C TYR A 182 -15.61 -11.19 7.53
N ALA A 183 -15.24 -12.46 7.55
CA ALA A 183 -15.43 -13.38 6.43
C ALA A 183 -16.65 -14.26 6.68
N LYS A 184 -17.56 -14.36 5.70
CA LYS A 184 -18.66 -15.32 5.71
C LYS A 184 -18.15 -16.69 5.28
N ILE A 185 -18.27 -17.67 6.17
CA ILE A 185 -17.74 -19.02 5.96
C ILE A 185 -18.86 -20.07 5.96
N SER A 186 -18.62 -21.17 5.25
CA SER A 186 -19.51 -22.33 5.25
C SER A 186 -18.76 -23.58 4.79
N ALA A 187 -19.42 -24.73 4.79
CA ALA A 187 -18.95 -25.86 4.01
C ALA A 187 -18.67 -25.43 2.55
N GLY A 188 -17.47 -25.73 2.05
CA GLY A 188 -17.00 -25.32 0.72
C GLY A 188 -16.43 -23.89 0.60
N HIS A 189 -16.54 -23.07 1.65
CA HIS A 189 -16.04 -21.68 1.65
C HIS A 189 -15.32 -21.37 2.98
N PRO A 190 -14.07 -21.84 3.14
CA PRO A 190 -13.28 -21.60 4.35
C PRO A 190 -12.82 -20.14 4.45
N ARG A 191 -12.21 -19.77 5.58
CA ARG A 191 -11.63 -18.42 5.81
C ARG A 191 -10.68 -17.96 4.70
N SER A 192 -9.91 -18.89 4.10
CA SER A 192 -8.99 -18.60 2.99
C SER A 192 -9.68 -18.34 1.65
N ALA A 193 -10.95 -18.77 1.49
CA ALA A 193 -11.76 -18.56 0.30
C ALA A 193 -13.23 -18.34 0.69
N PRO A 194 -13.55 -17.23 1.38
CA PRO A 194 -14.87 -17.05 1.98
C PRO A 194 -15.92 -16.73 0.91
N ARG A 195 -17.22 -16.87 1.27
CA ARG A 195 -18.34 -16.55 0.36
C ARG A 195 -18.47 -15.06 0.04
N GLY A 196 -18.01 -14.25 0.97
CA GLY A 196 -18.21 -12.81 1.02
C GLY A 196 -17.54 -12.24 2.25
N ILE A 197 -17.30 -10.94 2.25
CA ILE A 197 -16.82 -10.23 3.43
C ILE A 197 -17.83 -9.18 3.87
N LEU A 198 -17.79 -8.88 5.16
CA LEU A 198 -18.57 -7.87 5.82
C LEU A 198 -17.62 -6.91 6.54
N ARG A 199 -18.11 -5.72 6.83
CA ARG A 199 -17.47 -4.84 7.81
C ARG A 199 -18.51 -4.22 8.72
N ARG A 200 -18.17 -4.10 9.99
CA ARG A 200 -18.90 -3.30 10.98
C ARG A 200 -18.12 -2.03 11.25
N ARG A 201 -18.74 -0.87 11.05
CA ARG A 201 -18.16 0.43 11.38
C ARG A 201 -18.86 1.00 12.61
N LEU A 202 -18.06 1.54 13.52
CA LEU A 202 -18.52 2.31 14.68
C LEU A 202 -18.14 3.78 14.47
N VAL A 203 -19.14 4.61 14.23
CA VAL A 203 -18.98 6.00 13.79
C VAL A 203 -19.41 6.97 14.89
N GLY A 204 -18.63 8.03 15.07
CA GLY A 204 -18.90 9.07 16.06
C GLY A 204 -18.65 8.63 17.50
N ARG A 205 -18.89 9.56 18.45
CA ARG A 205 -18.69 9.31 19.89
C ARG A 205 -19.70 8.32 20.45
N ASP A 206 -20.93 8.34 19.93
CA ASP A 206 -22.01 7.45 20.36
C ASP A 206 -21.86 6.03 19.79
N GLY A 207 -20.86 5.81 18.92
CA GLY A 207 -20.54 4.49 18.39
C GLY A 207 -21.63 3.91 17.49
N VAL A 208 -22.28 4.75 16.67
CA VAL A 208 -23.34 4.32 15.75
C VAL A 208 -22.83 3.18 14.87
N VAL A 209 -23.56 2.06 14.89
CA VAL A 209 -23.18 0.83 14.20
C VAL A 209 -23.68 0.88 12.76
N HIS A 210 -22.76 0.66 11.81
CA HIS A 210 -23.08 0.46 10.40
C HIS A 210 -22.50 -0.86 9.92
N ASP A 211 -23.37 -1.80 9.57
CA ASP A 211 -22.98 -3.08 9.01
C ASP A 211 -23.10 -3.03 7.49
N GLU A 212 -22.04 -3.43 6.79
CA GLU A 212 -21.94 -3.37 5.33
C GLU A 212 -21.38 -4.69 4.77
N ALA A 213 -21.86 -5.09 3.61
CA ALA A 213 -21.35 -6.23 2.85
C ALA A 213 -20.61 -5.73 1.60
N PHE A 214 -19.46 -6.35 1.28
CA PHE A 214 -18.80 -6.07 -0.01
C PHE A 214 -19.46 -6.91 -1.10
N THR A 215 -20.02 -6.26 -2.11
CA THR A 215 -20.83 -6.94 -3.13
C THR A 215 -20.08 -7.10 -4.46
N ARG A 216 -20.69 -7.82 -5.41
CA ARG A 216 -20.12 -8.07 -6.74
C ARG A 216 -19.96 -6.80 -7.59
N ASN A 217 -20.62 -5.70 -7.23
CA ASN A 217 -20.45 -4.41 -7.90
C ASN A 217 -19.21 -3.63 -7.41
N LEU A 218 -18.36 -4.27 -6.59
CA LEU A 218 -17.15 -3.70 -6.00
C LEU A 218 -17.42 -2.51 -5.07
N ARG A 219 -18.53 -2.56 -4.34
CA ARG A 219 -18.91 -1.55 -3.35
C ARG A 219 -19.33 -2.17 -2.03
N TRP A 220 -19.18 -1.39 -0.96
CA TRP A 220 -19.77 -1.65 0.33
C TRP A 220 -21.22 -1.18 0.35
N GLU A 221 -22.14 -2.10 0.67
CA GLU A 221 -23.57 -1.80 0.76
C GLU A 221 -24.11 -2.14 2.16
N PRO A 222 -25.07 -1.35 2.70
CA PRO A 222 -25.70 -1.65 3.98
C PRO A 222 -26.27 -3.06 4.04
N THR A 223 -26.12 -3.72 5.19
CA THR A 223 -26.64 -5.07 5.40
C THR A 223 -27.15 -5.27 6.82
N GLU A 224 -28.17 -6.11 6.99
CA GLU A 224 -28.66 -6.54 8.31
C GLU A 224 -28.04 -7.85 8.79
N TYR A 225 -27.08 -8.42 8.04
CA TYR A 225 -26.57 -9.77 8.29
C TYR A 225 -26.08 -9.96 9.72
N LEU A 226 -25.17 -9.11 10.22
CA LEU A 226 -24.57 -9.28 11.54
C LEU A 226 -25.62 -9.11 12.65
N ARG A 227 -26.51 -8.12 12.50
CA ARG A 227 -27.64 -7.93 13.42
C ARG A 227 -28.58 -9.15 13.45
N ARG A 228 -28.89 -9.75 12.31
CA ARG A 228 -29.74 -10.95 12.23
C ARG A 228 -29.04 -12.17 12.83
N TYR A 229 -27.73 -12.30 12.62
CA TYR A 229 -26.92 -13.36 13.23
C TYR A 229 -26.95 -13.27 14.77
N GLU A 230 -26.80 -12.06 15.32
CA GLU A 230 -26.93 -11.80 16.76
C GLU A 230 -28.33 -12.14 17.32
N LEU A 231 -29.37 -12.10 16.47
CA LEU A 231 -30.74 -12.50 16.80
C LEU A 231 -31.01 -14.00 16.59
N GLY A 232 -30.00 -14.79 16.25
CA GLY A 232 -30.10 -16.25 16.10
C GLY A 232 -30.36 -16.76 14.68
N HIS A 233 -30.20 -15.92 13.65
CA HIS A 233 -30.23 -16.37 12.25
C HIS A 233 -28.81 -16.73 11.78
N ASP A 234 -28.39 -17.97 12.01
CA ASP A 234 -27.01 -18.45 11.85
C ASP A 234 -26.82 -19.45 10.69
N ASP A 235 -27.67 -19.38 9.65
CA ASP A 235 -27.59 -20.23 8.45
C ASP A 235 -26.22 -20.19 7.74
N VAL A 236 -25.46 -19.11 7.94
CA VAL A 236 -24.07 -18.93 7.47
C VAL A 236 -23.26 -18.36 8.61
N ASP A 237 -22.14 -18.99 8.93
CA ASP A 237 -21.25 -18.54 10.00
C ASP A 237 -20.30 -17.43 9.49
N HIS A 238 -19.68 -16.69 10.40
CA HIS A 238 -18.69 -15.69 10.08
C HIS A 238 -17.57 -15.63 11.11
N VAL A 239 -16.37 -15.25 10.66
CA VAL A 239 -15.19 -15.10 11.51
C VAL A 239 -14.57 -13.72 11.32
N VAL A 240 -14.03 -13.15 12.40
CA VAL A 240 -13.25 -11.90 12.32
C VAL A 240 -11.99 -12.15 11.48
N ILE A 241 -11.72 -11.24 10.55
CA ILE A 241 -10.53 -11.24 9.70
C ILE A 241 -9.76 -9.93 9.83
N SER A 242 -8.48 -9.98 9.49
CA SER A 242 -7.65 -8.79 9.41
C SER A 242 -8.03 -7.92 8.20
N GLU A 243 -7.64 -6.64 8.25
CA GLU A 243 -7.78 -5.72 7.13
C GLU A 243 -7.03 -6.20 5.88
N ARG A 244 -5.89 -6.89 6.07
CA ARG A 244 -5.11 -7.53 5.01
C ARG A 244 -5.88 -8.66 4.33
N GLU A 245 -6.55 -9.52 5.10
CA GLU A 245 -7.41 -10.58 4.54
C GLU A 245 -8.64 -10.00 3.83
N ALA A 246 -9.20 -8.89 4.31
CA ALA A 246 -10.26 -8.18 3.61
C ALA A 246 -9.77 -7.62 2.27
N ALA A 247 -8.58 -7.02 2.22
CA ALA A 247 -7.95 -6.54 0.99
C ALA A 247 -7.72 -7.68 -0.02
N ALA A 248 -7.22 -8.83 0.46
CA ALA A 248 -7.02 -10.03 -0.36
C ALA A 248 -8.32 -10.49 -1.05
N PHE A 249 -9.42 -10.45 -0.31
CA PHE A 249 -10.72 -10.81 -0.86
C PHE A 249 -11.20 -9.81 -1.91
N ILE A 250 -11.10 -8.50 -1.63
CA ILE A 250 -11.51 -7.43 -2.54
C ILE A 250 -10.76 -7.54 -3.86
N GLU A 251 -9.44 -7.70 -3.80
CA GLU A 251 -8.59 -7.86 -4.98
C GLU A 251 -9.05 -9.02 -5.85
N ARG A 252 -9.23 -10.21 -5.24
CA ARG A 252 -9.65 -11.41 -5.98
C ARG A 252 -10.98 -11.20 -6.70
N VAL A 253 -11.93 -10.51 -6.06
CA VAL A 253 -13.24 -10.19 -6.66
C VAL A 253 -13.10 -9.14 -7.76
N ALA A 254 -12.28 -8.11 -7.57
CA ALA A 254 -12.00 -7.09 -8.57
C ALA A 254 -11.28 -7.66 -9.80
N GLY A 255 -10.27 -8.52 -9.60
CA GLY A 255 -9.55 -9.20 -10.67
C GLY A 255 -10.44 -10.16 -11.47
N ALA A 256 -11.31 -10.92 -10.79
CA ALA A 256 -12.29 -11.77 -11.46
C ALA A 256 -13.31 -10.98 -12.29
N ALA A 257 -13.69 -9.77 -11.86
CA ALA A 257 -14.58 -8.89 -12.61
C ALA A 257 -13.93 -8.27 -13.85
N ALA A 258 -12.59 -8.15 -13.86
CA ALA A 258 -11.83 -7.62 -14.99
C ALA A 258 -11.50 -8.68 -16.06
N ALA A 259 -11.61 -9.98 -15.75
CA ALA A 259 -11.36 -11.06 -16.69
C ALA A 259 -12.53 -11.21 -17.68
N PRO A 260 -12.28 -11.42 -18.99
CA PRO A 260 -13.35 -11.68 -19.96
C PRO A 260 -14.09 -12.99 -19.60
N PRO A 261 -15.41 -13.08 -19.86
CA PRO A 261 -16.15 -14.29 -19.57
C PRO A 261 -15.59 -15.46 -20.38
N SER A 262 -15.25 -16.55 -19.71
CA SER A 262 -14.86 -17.81 -20.36
C SER A 262 -16.00 -18.28 -21.26
N SER A 263 -15.72 -18.41 -22.56
CA SER A 263 -16.66 -18.88 -23.59
C SER A 263 -16.99 -20.36 -23.42
#